data_AF-A0A3B8MHR4-F1
#
_entry.id   AF-A0A3B8MHR4-F1
#
_cell.length_a   1.000
_cell.length_b   1.000
_cell.length_c   1.000
_cell.angle_alpha   90.00
_cell.angle_beta   90.00
_cell.angle_gamma   90.00
#
_symmetry.space_group_name_H-M   'P 1'
#
loop_
_entity.id
_entity.type
_entity.pdbx_description
1 polymer ?
#
loop_
_entity_poly.entity_id
_entity_poly.type
_entity_poly.pdbx_seq_one_letter_code
_entity_poly.pdbx_strand_id
1 'polypeptide(L)'
;MNYRSLTEFVEDLDAAGELIRIAEPVDPVLEVTEIADRVMKQPDGGKALLFTNVKGSDMPLAINLMGSRKRMSMALGVDHLNDIGDRLSGMLKLEVPNSLMGRLAMLPMLKE
;
A
#
# COMPACT_ATOMS: atom_id res chain seq x y z
N MET A 1 -1.76 2.49 -9.24
CA MET A 1 -1.96 1.39 -8.27
C MET A 1 -1.81 0.08 -9.03
N ASN A 2 -1.15 -0.92 -8.44
CA ASN A 2 -0.87 -2.19 -9.11
C ASN A 2 -2.17 -3.00 -9.41
N TYR A 3 -3.22 -2.74 -8.64
CA TYR A 3 -4.49 -3.46 -8.70
C TYR A 3 -5.64 -2.57 -9.17
N ARG A 4 -6.60 -3.17 -9.87
CA ARG A 4 -7.83 -2.52 -10.35
C ARG A 4 -8.92 -2.47 -9.28
N SER A 5 -8.84 -3.35 -8.28
CA SER A 5 -9.80 -3.39 -7.17
C SER A 5 -9.15 -3.91 -5.88
N LEU A 6 -9.81 -3.65 -4.75
CA LEU A 6 -9.41 -4.22 -3.46
C LEU A 6 -9.53 -5.75 -3.45
N THR A 7 -10.52 -6.30 -4.15
CA THR A 7 -10.72 -7.75 -4.27
C THR A 7 -9.52 -8.42 -4.93
N GLU A 8 -9.04 -7.87 -6.06
CA GLU A 8 -7.85 -8.36 -6.76
C GLU A 8 -6.61 -8.31 -5.85
N PHE A 9 -6.45 -7.25 -5.06
CA PHE A 9 -5.36 -7.17 -4.09
C PHE A 9 -5.46 -8.22 -2.98
N VAL A 10 -6.66 -8.46 -2.44
CA VAL A 10 -6.88 -9.47 -1.39
C VAL A 10 -6.62 -10.88 -1.91
N GLU A 11 -7.02 -11.19 -3.15
CA GLU A 11 -6.74 -12.46 -3.82
C GLU A 11 -5.24 -12.68 -4.00
N ASP A 12 -4.50 -11.65 -4.42
CA ASP A 12 -3.04 -11.71 -4.54
C ASP A 12 -2.34 -11.88 -3.19
N LEU A 13 -2.84 -11.24 -2.12
CA LEU A 13 -2.32 -11.46 -0.77
C LEU A 13 -2.53 -12.91 -0.32
N ASP A 14 -3.68 -13.52 -0.62
CA ASP A 14 -3.98 -14.91 -0.32
C ASP A 14 -3.03 -15.85 -1.09
N ALA A 15 -2.90 -15.64 -2.40
CA ALA A 15 -1.98 -16.41 -3.25
C ALA A 15 -0.50 -16.28 -2.82
N ALA A 16 -0.10 -15.10 -2.34
CA ALA A 16 1.25 -14.85 -1.83
C ALA A 16 1.49 -15.37 -0.40
N GLY A 17 0.47 -15.97 0.23
CA GLY A 17 0.52 -16.45 1.61
C GLY A 17 0.59 -15.32 2.64
N GLU A 18 0.20 -14.11 2.28
CA GLU A 18 0.22 -12.90 3.12
C GLU A 18 -1.11 -12.62 3.84
N LEU A 19 -2.14 -13.44 3.60
CA LEU A 19 -3.48 -13.35 4.18
C LEU A 19 -3.80 -14.59 5.03
N ILE A 20 -4.56 -14.41 6.11
CA ILE A 20 -5.29 -15.49 6.80
C ILE A 20 -6.79 -15.22 6.67
N ARG A 21 -7.55 -16.26 6.33
CA ARG A 21 -9.02 -16.25 6.39
C ARG A 21 -9.48 -16.85 7.71
N ILE A 22 -10.38 -16.16 8.40
CA ILE A 22 -10.95 -16.56 9.69
C ILE A 22 -12.46 -16.70 9.51
N ALA A 23 -12.97 -17.92 9.70
CA ALA A 23 -14.38 -18.26 9.50
C ALA A 23 -15.16 -18.33 10.83
N GLU A 24 -14.44 -18.38 11.94
CA GLU A 24 -14.97 -18.35 13.29
C GLU A 24 -15.75 -17.04 13.51
N PRO A 25 -16.97 -17.11 14.09
CA PRO A 25 -17.76 -15.92 14.37
C PRO A 25 -17.02 -14.93 15.28
N VAL A 26 -16.86 -13.69 14.82
CA VAL A 26 -16.15 -12.63 15.56
C VAL A 26 -17.07 -11.45 15.86
N ASP A 27 -16.93 -10.84 17.04
CA ASP A 27 -17.58 -9.58 17.38
C ASP A 27 -16.83 -8.39 16.75
N PRO A 28 -17.50 -7.52 15.97
CA PRO A 28 -16.84 -6.32 15.46
C PRO A 28 -16.46 -5.34 16.57
N VAL A 29 -17.11 -5.41 17.75
CA VAL A 29 -16.82 -4.55 18.89
C VAL A 29 -15.62 -5.11 19.65
N LEU A 30 -14.48 -4.48 19.45
CA LEU A 30 -13.20 -4.71 20.14
C LEU A 30 -12.51 -6.05 19.81
N GLU A 31 -13.24 -7.16 19.60
CA GLU A 31 -12.63 -8.48 19.36
C GLU A 31 -11.82 -8.53 18.06
N VAL A 32 -12.38 -8.06 16.93
CA VAL A 32 -11.63 -7.93 15.66
C VAL A 32 -10.34 -7.12 15.83
N THR A 33 -10.42 -5.97 16.50
CA THR A 33 -9.28 -5.08 16.68
C THR A 33 -8.24 -5.64 17.66
N GLU A 34 -8.66 -6.41 18.67
CA GLU A 34 -7.77 -7.08 19.62
C GLU A 34 -6.94 -8.16 18.91
N ILE A 35 -7.60 -8.99 18.09
CA ILE A 35 -6.94 -10.00 17.26
C ILE A 35 -5.97 -9.32 16.28
N ALA A 36 -6.44 -8.29 15.58
CA ALA A 36 -5.61 -7.55 14.63
C ALA A 36 -4.40 -6.88 15.30
N ASP A 37 -4.56 -6.31 16.50
CA ASP A 37 -3.49 -5.66 17.27
C ASP A 37 -2.36 -6.64 17.59
N ARG A 38 -2.69 -7.85 18.03
CA ARG A 38 -1.70 -8.91 18.27
C ARG A 38 -0.96 -9.29 17.00
N VAL A 39 -1.68 -9.45 15.89
CA VAL A 39 -1.09 -9.88 14.61
C VAL A 39 -0.19 -8.79 14.02
N MET A 40 -0.64 -7.53 13.98
CA MET A 40 0.15 -6.45 13.38
C MET A 40 1.45 -6.12 14.13
N LYS A 41 1.54 -6.51 15.42
CA LYS A 41 2.74 -6.35 16.24
C LYS A 41 3.71 -7.53 16.15
N GLN A 42 3.37 -8.59 15.39
CA GLN A 42 4.31 -9.67 15.10
C GLN A 42 5.47 -9.17 14.24
N PRO A 43 6.60 -9.91 14.19
CA PRO A 43 7.68 -9.64 13.26
C PRO A 43 7.16 -9.43 11.83
N ASP A 44 7.76 -8.45 11.15
CA ASP A 44 7.37 -8.03 9.79
C ASP A 44 5.90 -7.58 9.64
N GLY A 45 5.20 -7.26 10.73
CA GLY A 45 3.82 -6.76 10.70
C GLY A 45 2.76 -7.85 10.62
N GLY A 46 3.12 -9.11 10.87
CA GLY A 46 2.23 -10.27 10.81
C GLY A 46 1.57 -10.45 9.45
N LYS A 47 0.46 -11.22 9.39
CA LYS A 47 -0.33 -11.42 8.16
C LYS A 47 -1.53 -10.46 8.11
N ALA A 48 -2.03 -10.21 6.90
CA ALA A 48 -3.35 -9.60 6.73
C ALA A 48 -4.44 -10.57 7.19
N LEU A 49 -5.59 -10.04 7.63
CA LEU A 49 -6.70 -10.85 8.14
C LEU A 49 -7.97 -10.55 7.36
N LEU A 50 -8.68 -11.61 6.99
CA LEU A 50 -10.02 -11.55 6.40
C LEU A 50 -11.00 -12.36 7.26
N PHE A 51 -11.85 -11.67 8.00
CA PHE A 51 -12.93 -12.26 8.77
C PHE A 51 -14.15 -12.42 7.88
N THR A 52 -14.59 -13.66 7.68
CA THR A 52 -15.73 -13.97 6.80
C THR A 52 -17.06 -14.12 7.54
N ASN A 53 -17.04 -14.07 8.88
CA ASN A 53 -18.21 -14.24 9.73
C ASN A 53 -18.22 -13.20 10.87
N VAL A 54 -18.69 -12.00 10.57
CA VAL A 54 -18.76 -10.89 11.53
C VAL A 54 -20.18 -10.80 12.09
N LYS A 55 -20.33 -10.88 13.41
CA LYS A 55 -21.65 -10.84 14.07
C LYS A 55 -22.40 -9.56 13.68
N GLY A 56 -23.63 -9.72 13.19
CA GLY A 56 -24.50 -8.60 12.81
C GLY A 56 -24.16 -7.93 11.47
N SER A 57 -23.30 -8.54 10.64
CA SER A 57 -22.96 -8.03 9.31
C SER A 57 -22.86 -9.17 8.29
N ASP A 58 -23.50 -9.00 7.14
CA ASP A 58 -23.34 -9.90 5.98
C ASP A 58 -22.06 -9.59 5.17
N MET A 59 -21.42 -8.46 5.46
CA MET A 59 -20.19 -8.03 4.80
C MET A 59 -18.95 -8.58 5.55
N PRO A 60 -18.00 -9.22 4.85
CA PRO A 60 -16.74 -9.65 5.46
C PRO A 60 -15.85 -8.44 5.77
N LEU A 61 -14.96 -8.61 6.75
CA LEU A 61 -14.06 -7.55 7.21
C LEU A 61 -12.61 -7.92 6.93
N ALA A 62 -11.93 -7.07 6.16
CA ALA A 62 -10.49 -7.18 5.90
C ALA A 62 -9.72 -6.12 6.71
N ILE A 63 -8.63 -6.52 7.36
CA ILE A 63 -7.78 -5.63 8.17
C ILE A 63 -6.30 -6.02 8.06
N ASN A 64 -5.40 -5.08 8.39
CA ASN A 64 -3.95 -5.26 8.31
C ASN A 64 -3.40 -5.54 6.89
N LEU A 65 -4.19 -5.18 5.85
CA LEU A 65 -3.87 -5.42 4.44
C LEU A 65 -2.54 -4.80 3.99
N MET A 66 -2.20 -3.62 4.50
CA MET A 66 -0.93 -2.92 4.22
C MET A 66 0.01 -2.89 5.43
N GLY A 67 -0.16 -3.82 6.38
CA GLY A 67 0.57 -3.82 7.67
C GLY A 67 2.05 -4.18 7.61
N SER A 68 2.61 -4.48 6.44
CA SER A 68 4.01 -4.85 6.28
C SER A 68 4.65 -4.15 5.09
N ARG A 69 6.00 -4.04 5.09
CA ARG A 69 6.74 -3.49 3.95
C ARG A 69 6.51 -4.30 2.68
N LYS A 70 6.44 -5.62 2.79
CA LYS A 70 6.16 -6.54 1.67
C LYS A 70 4.77 -6.27 1.09
N ARG A 71 3.72 -6.28 1.90
CA ARG A 71 2.34 -6.02 1.43
C ARG A 71 2.17 -4.61 0.89
N MET A 72 2.86 -3.62 1.46
CA MET A 72 2.86 -2.26 0.92
C MET A 72 3.53 -2.18 -0.45
N SER A 73 4.64 -2.92 -0.64
CA SER A 73 5.35 -3.01 -1.92
C SER A 73 4.48 -3.68 -2.99
N MET A 74 3.76 -4.75 -2.63
CA MET A 74 2.75 -5.38 -3.50
C MET A 74 1.65 -4.40 -3.93
N ALA A 75 1.04 -3.68 -2.97
CA ALA A 75 -0.02 -2.70 -3.25
C ALA A 75 0.42 -1.58 -4.21
N LEU A 76 1.69 -1.18 -4.11
CA LEU A 76 2.27 -0.10 -4.93
C LEU A 76 2.89 -0.61 -6.24
N GLY A 77 3.10 -1.92 -6.38
CA GLY A 77 3.70 -2.53 -7.56
C GLY A 77 5.18 -2.20 -7.70
N VAL A 78 5.91 -2.22 -6.58
CA VAL A 78 7.35 -1.94 -6.52
C VAL A 78 8.07 -3.05 -5.75
N ASP A 79 9.36 -3.22 -6.00
CA ASP A 79 10.19 -4.15 -5.23
C ASP A 79 10.65 -3.50 -3.92
N HIS A 80 10.96 -2.19 -3.96
CA HIS A 80 11.35 -1.41 -2.79
C HIS A 80 10.55 -0.13 -2.67
N LEU A 81 10.08 0.18 -1.46
CA LEU A 81 9.30 1.40 -1.21
C LEU A 81 10.06 2.69 -1.53
N ASN A 82 11.40 2.66 -1.50
CA ASN A 82 12.24 3.81 -1.82
C ASN A 82 12.17 4.20 -3.31
N ASP A 83 11.86 3.25 -4.20
CA ASP A 83 11.78 3.48 -5.65
C ASP A 83 10.76 4.57 -5.99
N ILE A 84 9.69 4.65 -5.20
CA ILE A 84 8.66 5.67 -5.33
C ILE A 84 9.20 7.04 -4.93
N GLY A 85 9.94 7.11 -3.82
CA GLY A 85 10.55 8.35 -3.34
C GLY A 85 11.59 8.89 -4.32
N ASP A 86 12.39 8.01 -4.90
CA ASP A 86 13.40 8.38 -5.90
C ASP A 86 12.76 8.90 -7.18
N ARG A 87 11.70 8.23 -7.66
CA ARG A 87 10.93 8.69 -8.82
C ARG A 87 10.27 10.04 -8.59
N LEU A 88 9.64 10.24 -7.44
CA LEU A 88 9.02 11.52 -7.07
C LEU A 88 10.06 12.63 -6.97
N SER A 89 11.21 12.36 -6.35
CA SER A 89 12.32 13.30 -6.25
C SER A 89 12.86 13.67 -7.62
N GLY A 90 12.97 12.72 -8.55
CA GLY A 90 13.35 12.98 -9.93
C GLY A 90 12.36 13.89 -10.68
N MET A 91 11.05 13.69 -10.47
CA MET A 91 10.00 14.55 -11.05
C MET A 91 10.02 15.97 -10.47
N LEU A 92 10.28 16.09 -9.17
CA LEU A 92 10.37 17.38 -8.48
C LEU A 92 11.66 18.15 -8.83
N LYS A 93 12.76 17.43 -9.09
CA LYS A 93 14.04 17.97 -9.56
C LYS A 93 14.03 18.32 -11.06
N LEU A 94 12.93 18.85 -11.58
CA LEU A 94 13.00 19.73 -12.75
C LEU A 94 13.73 21.02 -12.32
N GLU A 95 15.05 20.94 -12.17
CA GLU A 95 15.86 22.09 -11.82
C GLU A 95 15.98 23.02 -13.03
N VAL A 96 15.47 24.24 -12.87
CA VAL A 96 15.79 25.37 -13.74
C VAL A 96 17.31 25.54 -13.72
N PRO A 97 18.00 25.59 -14.87
CA PRO A 97 19.45 25.69 -14.91
C PRO A 97 19.97 26.82 -14.02
N ASN A 98 20.90 26.49 -13.12
CA ASN A 98 21.53 27.47 -12.22
C ASN A 98 22.66 28.28 -12.91
N SER A 99 22.95 28.01 -14.18
CA SER A 99 23.93 28.74 -14.98
C SER A 99 23.25 29.84 -15.82
N LEU A 100 23.85 31.03 -15.88
CA LEU A 100 23.38 32.13 -16.73
C LEU A 100 23.21 31.71 -18.19
N MET A 101 24.11 30.86 -18.69
CA MET A 101 24.08 30.32 -20.05
C MET A 101 22.90 29.34 -20.24
N GLY A 102 22.63 28.50 -19.24
CA GLY A 102 21.49 27.58 -19.24
C GLY A 102 20.13 28.31 -19.17
N ARG A 103 20.06 29.45 -18.48
CA ARG A 103 18.87 30.32 -18.48
C ARG A 103 18.68 31.04 -19.82
N LEU A 104 19.76 31.46 -20.48
CA LEU A 104 19.73 32.05 -21.83
C LEU A 104 19.30 31.03 -22.90
N ALA A 105 19.75 29.78 -22.80
CA ALA A 105 19.36 28.70 -23.70
C ALA A 105 17.87 28.32 -23.62
N MET A 106 17.17 28.73 -22.55
CA MET A 106 15.73 28.50 -22.37
C MET A 106 14.85 29.62 -22.96
N LEU A 107 15.41 30.75 -23.40
CA LEU A 107 14.67 31.86 -24.03
C LEU A 107 13.91 31.49 -25.33
N PRO A 108 14.41 30.58 -26.21
CA PRO A 108 13.68 30.16 -27.41
C PRO A 108 12.39 29.38 -27.09
N MET A 109 12.30 28.76 -25.90
CA MET A 109 11.16 27.94 -25.49
C MET A 109 10.00 28.76 -24.89
N LEU A 110 10.19 30.07 -24.69
CA LEU A 110 9.21 31.00 -24.11
C LEU A 110 8.54 31.90 -25.16
N LYS A 111 8.78 31.64 -26.46
CA LYS A 111 8.31 32.44 -27.58
C LYS A 111 7.18 31.80 -28.41
N GLU A 112 6.55 30.77 -27.87
CA GLU A 112 5.18 30.36 -28.24
C GLU A 112 4.23 30.58 -27.06
#